data_AF-G8BBB2-F1
#
_entry.id   AF-G8BBB2-F1
#
_cell.length_a   1.000
_cell.length_b   1.000
_cell.length_c   1.000
_cell.angle_alpha   90.00
_cell.angle_beta   90.00
_cell.angle_gamma   90.00
#
_symmetry.space_group_name_H-M   'P 1'
#
loop_
_entity.id
_entity.type
_entity.pdbx_description
1 polymer ?
#
loop_
_entity_poly.entity_id
_entity_poly.type
_entity_poly.pdbx_seq_one_letter_code
_entity_poly.pdbx_strand_id
1 'polypeptide(L)'
;MLGYLQNSKVLRISGNPIKVATCEFITTAIEQLDLSSKEIEKVQLTFSAGSNTNLKALSLKDKKSTQFSMASIGHVFNGVEHNNLRELSLIGNDCINETKMDQFMALLRPSVKYLRSTERWINFYASHNHM
;
A
#
# COMPACT_ATOMS: atom_id res chain seq x y z
N MET A 1 -0.39 -18.28 -4.66
CA MET A 1 -1.83 -18.00 -4.46
C MET A 1 -2.09 -17.90 -2.95
N LEU A 2 -2.43 -16.72 -2.43
CA LEU A 2 -2.69 -16.50 -1.00
C LEU A 2 -4.19 -16.61 -0.65
N GLY A 3 -5.01 -17.08 -1.61
CA GLY A 3 -6.46 -17.14 -1.52
C GLY A 3 -7.04 -18.00 -0.39
N TYR A 4 -6.25 -18.90 0.20
CA TYR A 4 -6.69 -19.77 1.29
C TYR A 4 -6.52 -19.17 2.69
N LEU A 5 -5.98 -17.96 2.80
CA LEU A 5 -5.80 -17.25 4.09
C LEU A 5 -7.12 -16.64 4.58
N GLN A 6 -8.18 -17.44 4.67
CA GLN A 6 -9.55 -16.97 4.95
C GLN A 6 -9.73 -16.37 6.35
N ASN A 7 -8.89 -16.75 7.31
CA ASN A 7 -8.92 -16.24 8.68
C ASN A 7 -7.68 -15.41 9.05
N SER A 8 -6.72 -15.26 8.13
CA SER A 8 -5.53 -14.48 8.43
C SER A 8 -5.83 -13.00 8.28
N LYS A 9 -5.63 -12.26 9.37
CA LYS A 9 -5.74 -10.80 9.39
C LYS A 9 -4.41 -10.11 9.12
N VAL A 10 -3.30 -10.80 9.37
CA VAL A 10 -1.95 -10.24 9.31
C VAL A 10 -1.09 -11.16 8.46
N LEU A 11 -0.53 -10.61 7.39
CA LEU A 11 0.45 -11.29 6.56
C LEU A 11 1.72 -10.44 6.49
N ARG A 12 2.84 -11.01 6.92
CA ARG A 12 4.15 -10.38 6.86
C ARG A 12 5.12 -11.29 6.15
N ILE A 13 5.68 -10.80 5.04
CA ILE A 13 6.68 -11.48 4.22
C ILE A 13 7.94 -10.59 4.13
N SER A 14 8.14 -9.71 5.11
CA SER A 14 9.21 -8.73 5.08
C SER A 14 10.59 -9.31 5.35
N GLY A 15 11.62 -8.63 4.84
CA GLY A 15 13.03 -8.99 5.05
C GLY A 15 13.56 -10.07 4.10
N ASN A 16 12.73 -10.58 3.19
CA ASN A 16 13.16 -11.50 2.14
C ASN A 16 13.70 -10.72 0.92
N PRO A 17 14.63 -11.29 0.13
CA PRO A 17 15.17 -10.68 -1.09
C PRO A 17 14.15 -10.79 -2.23
N ILE A 18 12.96 -10.23 -2.01
CA ILE A 18 11.89 -10.22 -3.00
C ILE A 18 12.20 -9.07 -3.97
N LYS A 19 12.31 -9.38 -5.25
CA LYS A 19 12.39 -8.37 -6.33
C LYS A 19 11.04 -8.01 -6.89
N VAL A 20 10.15 -8.99 -7.01
CA VAL A 20 8.80 -8.81 -7.54
C VAL A 20 7.80 -9.41 -6.57
N ALA A 21 6.94 -8.58 -6.01
CA ALA A 21 5.86 -8.98 -5.13
C ALA A 21 4.54 -9.03 -5.90
N THR A 22 4.26 -10.16 -6.55
CA THR A 22 2.96 -10.42 -7.18
C THR A 22 2.12 -11.29 -6.25
N CYS A 23 1.04 -10.75 -5.71
CA CYS A 23 0.19 -11.43 -4.73
C CYS A 23 -1.27 -11.40 -5.17
N GLU A 24 -1.85 -12.58 -5.36
CA GLU A 24 -3.27 -12.75 -5.64
C GLU A 24 -4.03 -13.17 -4.38
N PHE A 25 -5.00 -12.34 -4.01
CA PHE A 25 -5.88 -12.50 -2.86
C PHE A 25 -7.32 -12.79 -3.31
N ILE A 26 -7.76 -14.03 -3.07
CA ILE A 26 -9.16 -14.44 -3.24
C ILE A 26 -9.98 -14.08 -1.98
N THR A 27 -9.30 -13.78 -0.87
CA THR A 27 -9.87 -13.40 0.43
C THR A 27 -9.84 -11.89 0.65
N THR A 28 -10.83 -11.37 1.37
CA THR A 28 -10.82 -9.98 1.88
C THR A 28 -10.40 -9.91 3.35
N ALA A 29 -10.05 -11.02 4.00
CA ALA A 29 -9.78 -11.09 5.44
C ALA A 29 -8.51 -10.37 5.91
N ILE A 30 -7.55 -10.12 5.01
CA ILE A 30 -6.29 -9.48 5.35
C ILE A 30 -6.53 -8.01 5.74
N GLU A 31 -6.16 -7.68 6.96
CA GLU A 31 -6.24 -6.31 7.50
C GLU A 31 -4.86 -5.62 7.49
N GLN A 32 -3.78 -6.36 7.65
CA GLN A 32 -2.41 -5.84 7.65
C GLN A 32 -1.52 -6.65 6.71
N LEU A 33 -0.87 -5.97 5.79
CA LEU A 33 0.05 -6.55 4.82
C LEU A 33 1.41 -5.86 4.88
N ASP A 34 2.45 -6.63 5.17
CA ASP A 34 3.84 -6.15 5.12
C ASP A 34 4.63 -6.99 4.11
N LEU A 35 5.01 -6.35 3.00
CA LEU A 35 5.83 -6.94 1.94
C LEU A 35 7.22 -6.29 1.89
N SER A 36 7.64 -5.57 2.93
CA SER A 36 8.86 -4.77 2.92
C SER A 36 10.12 -5.57 2.57
N SER A 37 10.91 -5.09 1.62
CA SER A 37 12.14 -5.72 1.12
C SER A 37 13.23 -4.66 0.94
N LYS A 38 14.46 -5.06 0.67
CA LYS A 38 15.52 -4.13 0.23
C LYS A 38 15.68 -4.09 -1.29
N GLU A 39 14.96 -4.96 -1.99
CA GLU A 39 15.15 -5.23 -3.42
C GLU A 39 13.85 -5.18 -4.22
N ILE A 40 12.72 -4.72 -3.65
CA ILE A 40 11.44 -4.74 -4.38
C ILE A 40 11.49 -3.71 -5.51
N GLU A 41 11.43 -4.18 -6.74
CA GLU A 41 11.37 -3.34 -7.92
C GLU A 41 9.93 -3.16 -8.39
N LYS A 42 9.07 -4.16 -8.13
CA LYS A 42 7.68 -4.18 -8.56
C LYS A 42 6.75 -4.80 -7.52
N VAL A 43 5.62 -4.14 -7.29
CA VAL A 43 4.50 -4.66 -6.50
C VAL A 43 3.28 -4.76 -7.42
N GLN A 44 2.61 -5.91 -7.38
CA GLN A 44 1.30 -6.10 -8.00
C GLN A 44 0.43 -6.92 -7.06
N LEU A 45 -0.54 -6.28 -6.43
CA LEU A 45 -1.57 -6.97 -5.67
C LEU A 45 -2.83 -7.07 -6.53
N THR A 46 -3.46 -8.24 -6.51
CA THR A 46 -4.74 -8.47 -7.19
C THR A 46 -5.73 -9.03 -6.19
N PHE A 47 -6.97 -8.53 -6.26
CA PHE A 47 -8.09 -8.95 -5.43
C PHE A 47 -9.26 -9.36 -6.34
N SER A 48 -10.21 -10.11 -5.79
CA SER A 48 -11.46 -10.46 -6.49
C SER A 48 -12.16 -9.19 -7.01
N ALA A 49 -12.63 -9.23 -8.27
CA ALA A 49 -13.29 -8.09 -8.90
C ALA A 49 -14.51 -7.60 -8.09
N GLY A 50 -14.72 -6.28 -8.07
CA GLY A 50 -15.82 -5.64 -7.33
C GLY A 50 -15.72 -5.74 -5.80
N SER A 51 -14.59 -6.18 -5.25
CA SER A 51 -14.44 -6.36 -3.81
C SER A 51 -14.08 -5.05 -3.09
N ASN A 52 -14.65 -4.87 -1.90
CA ASN A 52 -14.12 -3.90 -0.93
C ASN A 52 -13.28 -4.66 0.09
N THR A 53 -11.97 -4.40 0.11
CA THR A 53 -11.03 -5.14 0.96
C THR A 53 -11.12 -4.69 2.43
N ASN A 54 -10.70 -5.55 3.37
CA ASN A 54 -10.51 -5.16 4.77
C ASN A 54 -9.12 -4.62 5.06
N LEU A 55 -8.31 -4.35 4.03
CA LEU A 55 -6.94 -3.88 4.20
C LEU A 55 -6.95 -2.51 4.93
N LYS A 56 -6.30 -2.45 6.09
CA LYS A 56 -6.16 -1.27 6.93
C LYS A 56 -4.76 -0.69 6.89
N ALA A 57 -3.75 -1.56 6.80
CA ALA A 57 -2.35 -1.16 6.77
C ALA A 57 -1.58 -1.91 5.68
N LEU A 58 -0.80 -1.17 4.90
CA LEU A 58 0.12 -1.71 3.89
C LEU A 58 1.53 -1.13 4.09
N SER A 59 2.52 -2.00 4.19
CA SER A 59 3.93 -1.63 4.26
C SER A 59 4.70 -2.19 3.06
N LEU A 60 5.27 -1.29 2.28
CA LEU A 60 6.16 -1.53 1.15
C LEU A 60 7.45 -0.73 1.34
N LYS A 61 8.17 -0.96 2.44
CA LYS A 61 9.49 -0.35 2.59
C LYS A 61 10.41 -0.96 1.54
N ASP A 62 11.10 -0.10 0.81
CA ASP A 62 12.06 -0.48 -0.20
C ASP A 62 13.11 0.63 -0.40
N LYS A 63 14.16 0.39 -1.21
CA LYS A 63 15.21 1.36 -1.55
C LYS A 63 15.36 1.62 -3.06
N LYS A 64 14.56 0.96 -3.91
CA LYS A 64 14.73 0.91 -5.37
C LYS A 64 13.42 1.03 -6.17
N SER A 65 12.29 1.00 -5.50
CA SER A 65 10.96 1.06 -6.09
C SER A 65 10.71 2.47 -6.58
N THR A 66 10.71 2.58 -7.91
CA THR A 66 10.61 3.85 -8.63
C THR A 66 9.18 4.18 -9.03
N GLN A 67 8.23 3.24 -8.89
CA GLN A 67 6.86 3.38 -9.38
C GLN A 67 5.82 2.73 -8.45
N PHE A 68 5.31 3.51 -7.49
CA PHE A 68 4.09 3.17 -6.76
C PHE A 68 2.87 3.76 -7.46
N SER A 69 1.77 3.00 -7.53
CA SER A 69 0.45 3.53 -7.89
C SER A 69 -0.63 2.83 -7.08
N MET A 70 -1.78 3.47 -6.91
CA MET A 70 -2.91 2.81 -6.25
C MET A 70 -3.38 1.56 -7.01
N ALA A 71 -3.23 1.54 -8.35
CA ALA A 71 -3.51 0.37 -9.16
C ALA A 71 -2.52 -0.80 -8.92
N SER A 72 -1.27 -0.52 -8.56
CA SER A 72 -0.28 -1.56 -8.26
C SER A 72 -0.61 -2.33 -6.98
N ILE A 73 -1.41 -1.74 -6.09
CA ILE A 73 -1.96 -2.40 -4.91
C ILE A 73 -3.39 -2.91 -5.14
N GLY A 74 -3.91 -2.79 -6.36
CA GLY A 74 -5.22 -3.31 -6.76
C GLY A 74 -6.37 -2.31 -6.66
N HIS A 75 -6.19 -1.11 -6.12
CA HIS A 75 -7.25 -0.11 -5.98
C HIS A 75 -7.76 0.38 -7.34
N VAL A 76 -9.07 0.54 -7.49
CA VAL A 76 -9.80 0.97 -8.71
C VAL A 76 -9.67 -0.02 -9.88
N PHE A 77 -8.71 -0.93 -9.84
CA PHE A 77 -8.55 -2.00 -10.81
C PHE A 77 -9.68 -3.03 -10.63
N ASN A 78 -10.43 -3.30 -11.71
CA ASN A 78 -11.58 -4.21 -11.70
C ASN A 78 -12.64 -3.90 -10.61
N GLY A 79 -12.82 -2.61 -10.27
CA GLY A 79 -13.80 -2.18 -9.26
C GLY A 79 -13.44 -2.56 -7.82
N VAL A 80 -12.16 -2.81 -7.54
CA VAL A 80 -11.67 -3.11 -6.18
C VAL A 80 -11.47 -1.81 -5.40
N GLU A 81 -12.00 -1.78 -4.18
CA GLU A 81 -11.90 -0.63 -3.28
C GLU A 81 -11.11 -0.97 -2.01
N HIS A 82 -10.32 0.00 -1.53
CA HIS A 82 -9.58 -0.07 -0.26
C HIS A 82 -10.10 0.98 0.72
N ASN A 83 -11.42 1.05 0.91
CA ASN A 83 -12.08 2.08 1.73
C ASN A 83 -11.68 2.04 3.21
N ASN A 84 -11.10 0.93 3.64
CA ASN A 84 -10.60 0.72 5.00
C ASN A 84 -9.10 1.00 5.16
N LEU A 85 -8.38 1.30 4.08
CA LEU A 85 -6.96 1.60 4.15
C LEU A 85 -6.79 2.88 4.97
N ARG A 86 -5.92 2.84 5.97
CA ARG A 86 -5.64 3.97 6.86
C ARG A 86 -4.16 4.26 6.89
N GLU A 87 -3.33 3.24 6.82
CA GLU A 87 -1.88 3.35 6.94
C GLU A 87 -1.20 2.82 5.70
N LEU A 88 -0.40 3.68 5.07
CA LEU A 88 0.46 3.31 3.95
C LEU A 88 1.90 3.69 4.29
N SER A 89 2.80 2.71 4.33
CA SER A 89 4.22 2.94 4.53
C SER A 89 4.98 2.62 3.25
N LEU A 90 5.66 3.62 2.71
CA LEU A 90 6.47 3.59 1.49
C LEU A 90 7.89 4.10 1.78
N ILE A 91 8.41 3.84 2.98
CA ILE A 91 9.73 4.32 3.39
C ILE A 91 10.78 3.86 2.38
N GLY A 92 11.61 4.82 1.95
CA GLY A 92 12.74 4.58 1.04
C GLY A 92 12.35 4.36 -0.43
N ASN A 93 11.08 4.55 -0.79
CA ASN A 93 10.68 4.55 -2.19
C ASN A 93 11.03 5.91 -2.83
N ASP A 94 11.86 5.90 -3.87
CA ASP A 94 12.29 7.10 -4.60
C ASP A 94 11.16 7.73 -5.43
N CYS A 95 10.03 7.04 -5.60
CA CYS A 95 8.84 7.56 -6.28
C CYS A 95 8.21 8.76 -5.55
N ILE A 96 8.61 9.00 -4.31
CA ILE A 96 8.18 10.13 -3.48
C ILE A 96 9.28 11.19 -3.49
N ASN A 97 9.55 11.78 -4.66
CA ASN A 97 10.36 13.00 -4.74
C ASN A 97 9.49 14.25 -4.49
N GLU A 98 10.09 15.33 -4.01
CA GLU A 98 9.35 16.54 -3.60
C GLU A 98 8.46 17.11 -4.72
N THR A 99 8.90 16.99 -5.98
CA THR A 99 8.19 17.54 -7.15
C THR A 99 6.90 16.79 -7.50
N LYS A 100 6.78 15.51 -7.13
CA LYS A 100 5.58 14.69 -7.38
C LYS A 100 4.74 14.45 -6.14
N MET A 101 5.20 14.94 -4.98
CA MET A 101 4.55 14.72 -3.70
C MET A 101 3.10 15.22 -3.71
N ASP A 102 2.80 16.42 -4.18
CA ASP A 102 1.43 16.95 -4.10
C ASP A 102 0.42 16.14 -4.91
N GLN A 103 0.80 15.72 -6.12
CA GLN A 103 -0.03 14.84 -6.96
C GLN A 103 -0.22 13.47 -6.30
N PHE A 104 0.86 12.94 -5.72
CA PHE A 104 0.85 11.68 -4.99
C PHE A 104 -0.05 11.74 -3.74
N MET A 105 0.02 12.83 -2.99
CA MET A 105 -0.78 13.07 -1.80
C MET A 105 -2.26 13.26 -2.16
N ALA A 106 -2.57 13.96 -3.26
CA ALA A 106 -3.95 14.10 -3.75
C ALA A 106 -4.58 12.75 -4.13
N LEU A 107 -3.79 11.84 -4.72
CA LEU A 107 -4.22 10.48 -5.05
C LEU A 107 -4.54 9.65 -3.79
N LEU A 108 -3.74 9.80 -2.73
CA LEU A 108 -3.85 8.99 -1.51
C LEU A 108 -4.89 9.49 -0.51
N ARG A 109 -5.11 10.81 -0.40
CA ARG A 109 -5.99 11.43 0.59
C ARG A 109 -7.39 10.82 0.72
N PRO A 110 -8.09 10.45 -0.37
CA PRO A 110 -9.43 9.88 -0.25
C PRO A 110 -9.47 8.56 0.51
N SER A 111 -8.36 7.81 0.47
CA SER A 111 -8.30 6.40 0.87
C SER A 111 -7.25 6.10 1.95
N VAL A 112 -6.42 7.06 2.37
CA VAL A 112 -5.32 6.87 3.34
C VAL A 112 -5.31 7.99 4.36
N LYS A 113 -5.18 7.64 5.64
CA LYS A 113 -5.14 8.60 6.76
C LYS A 113 -3.71 8.98 7.16
N TYR A 114 -2.80 8.02 7.10
CA TYR A 114 -1.41 8.15 7.49
C TYR A 114 -0.49 7.62 6.39
N LEU A 115 0.40 8.48 5.91
CA LEU A 115 1.48 8.09 5.00
C LEU A 115 2.82 8.13 5.74
N ARG A 116 3.62 7.08 5.59
CA ARG A 116 5.03 7.09 6.02
C ARG A 116 5.94 6.94 4.82
N SER A 117 6.46 8.06 4.31
CA SER A 117 7.42 8.12 3.20
C SER A 117 8.87 8.27 3.69
N THR A 118 9.06 8.80 4.90
CA THR A 118 10.34 8.94 5.59
C THR A 118 10.26 8.29 6.98
N GLU A 119 11.21 8.57 7.88
CA GLU A 119 11.09 8.15 9.28
C GLU A 119 9.95 8.86 10.04
N ARG A 120 9.22 9.79 9.40
CA ARG A 120 8.07 10.49 9.98
C ARG A 120 6.75 10.06 9.33
N TRP A 121 5.69 10.03 10.14
CA TRP A 121 4.32 9.88 9.67
C TRP A 121 3.73 11.23 9.29
N ILE A 122 3.08 11.28 8.13
CA ILE A 122 2.27 12.41 7.69
C ILE A 122 0.81 12.04 7.93
N ASN A 123 0.10 12.85 8.72
CA ASN A 123 -1.34 12.70 8.95
C ASN A 123 -2.10 13.66 8.03
N PHE A 124 -2.83 13.10 7.07
CA PHE A 124 -3.58 13.87 6.07
C PHE A 124 -4.73 14.70 6.65
N TYR A 125 -5.22 14.34 7.83
CA TYR A 125 -6.35 15.01 8.47
C TYR A 125 -5.93 16.06 9.49
N ALA A 126 -4.66 16.08 9.93
CA ALA A 126 -4.14 17.11 10.83
C ALA A 126 -3.58 18.34 10.08
N SER A 127 -3.25 18.19 8.79
CA SER A 127 -2.75 19.29 7.96
C SER A 127 -3.81 20.34 7.57
N HIS A 128 -5.05 20.20 8.05
CA HIS A 128 -6.16 21.14 7.80
C HIS A 128 -6.28 22.25 8.87
N ASN A 129 -5.46 22.25 9.92
CA ASN A 129 -5.56 23.28 10.98
C ASN A 129 -4.62 24.48 10.80
N HIS A 130 -3.90 24.56 9.67
CA HIS A 130 -3.00 25.66 9.36
C HIS A 130 -3.05 26.04 7.87
N MET A 131 -4.22 26.46 7.38
CA MET A 131 -4.35 27.35 6.22
C MET A 131 -5.51 28.31 6.45
#